data_AF-A0A0Q9T4N9-F1
#
_entry.id   AF-A0A0Q9T4N9-F1
#
_cell.length_a   1.000
_cell.length_b   1.000
_cell.length_c   1.000
_cell.angle_alpha   90.00
_cell.angle_beta   90.00
_cell.angle_gamma   90.00
#
_symmetry.space_group_name_H-M   'P 1'
#
loop_
_entity.id
_entity.type
_entity.pdbx_description
1 polymer ?
#
loop_
_entity_poly.entity_id
_entity_poly.type
_entity_poly.pdbx_seq_one_letter_code
_entity_poly.pdbx_strand_id
1 'polypeptide(L)'
;MTQDLYELLGVSRDADDATIKKAYRGLARQLHPDVNPDPATQEKFKEVSRAYEVLSDPQKRAAYDRGGDPFGGGAAGFGQGQGFSFTDIMDAFFGGNAPGGGGGQGRGPRQRVRRGQDALIRLDVELAEAAFGTTKDLKVDTAVVCTTCHGDGASPGTKPVTCETCRGAGEVAQVQRSFLGEIRTLRPCAACRGFGQIIPDPCRECSGDGRVRSRRNLTVKIPAGVDHGTRVQLSEQGEVGPGGGPPGDLYVEIHVDAHPTFTRHGNDLHCTVTLPMTAAALGATLTLPLLEADLDTAEDSEVRTDYDLEVKPGTQSGSEQVLRGFGVPGLRGGRGDLIVTVVVDTPTRLDERQEELLRELAAIRGEESPDGAVRAPQKSVFGRLRDAFNPH
;
A
#
# COMPACT_ATOMS: atom_id res chain seq x y z
N MET A 1 22.66 -7.79 -41.43
CA MET A 1 22.49 -9.25 -41.49
C MET A 1 21.52 -9.61 -40.37
N THR A 2 20.32 -10.07 -40.71
CA THR A 2 19.30 -10.47 -39.74
C THR A 2 19.83 -11.70 -39.00
N GLN A 3 20.14 -11.56 -37.71
CA GLN A 3 20.55 -12.69 -36.88
C GLN A 3 19.40 -13.70 -36.78
N ASP A 4 19.74 -14.99 -36.85
CA ASP A 4 18.77 -16.08 -36.72
C ASP A 4 18.25 -16.13 -35.26
N LEU A 5 16.92 -16.17 -35.09
CA LEU A 5 16.29 -16.20 -33.77
C LEU A 5 16.59 -17.50 -33.01
N TYR A 6 16.82 -18.60 -33.73
CA TYR A 6 17.23 -19.88 -33.14
C TYR A 6 18.67 -19.82 -32.62
N GLU A 7 19.56 -19.16 -33.36
CA GLU A 7 20.95 -18.93 -32.93
C GLU A 7 21.02 -17.99 -31.72
N LEU A 8 20.18 -16.95 -31.66
CA LEU A 8 20.08 -16.04 -30.52
C LEU A 8 19.67 -16.75 -29.23
N LEU A 9 18.79 -17.75 -29.32
CA LEU A 9 18.40 -18.60 -28.18
C LEU A 9 19.35 -19.79 -27.96
N GLY A 10 20.31 -20.02 -28.85
CA GLY A 10 21.25 -21.14 -28.79
C GLY A 10 20.59 -22.51 -28.94
N VAL A 11 19.52 -22.60 -29.73
CA VAL A 11 18.74 -23.83 -29.95
C VAL A 11 18.71 -24.23 -31.43
N SER A 12 18.47 -25.52 -31.69
CA SER A 12 18.23 -26.01 -33.06
C SER A 12 16.89 -25.50 -33.61
N ARG A 13 16.76 -25.37 -34.93
CA ARG A 13 15.49 -25.04 -35.61
C ARG A 13 14.40 -26.08 -35.36
N ASP A 14 14.79 -27.33 -35.14
CA ASP A 14 13.90 -28.44 -34.81
C ASP A 14 13.57 -28.53 -33.30
N ALA A 15 13.98 -27.55 -32.50
CA ALA A 15 13.72 -27.56 -31.06
C ALA A 15 12.21 -27.54 -30.73
N ASP A 16 11.81 -28.36 -29.78
CA ASP A 16 10.47 -28.34 -29.22
C ASP A 16 10.26 -27.12 -28.29
N ASP A 17 9.00 -26.78 -28.03
CA ASP A 17 8.64 -25.59 -27.24
C ASP A 17 9.22 -25.65 -25.82
N ALA A 18 9.38 -26.86 -25.28
CA ALA A 18 10.00 -27.11 -23.98
C ALA A 18 11.48 -26.71 -23.98
N THR A 19 12.23 -27.08 -25.02
CA THR A 19 13.65 -26.72 -25.18
C THR A 19 13.82 -25.22 -25.38
N ILE A 20 12.98 -24.58 -26.20
CA ILE A 20 12.99 -23.13 -26.43
C ILE A 20 12.74 -22.37 -25.12
N LYS A 21 11.73 -22.78 -24.35
CA LYS A 21 11.40 -22.18 -23.05
C LYS A 21 12.49 -22.38 -22.00
N LYS A 22 13.16 -23.53 -22.02
CA LYS A 22 14.28 -23.83 -21.12
C LYS A 22 15.50 -22.97 -21.44
N ALA A 23 15.84 -22.83 -22.72
CA ALA A 23 16.94 -21.98 -23.19
C ALA A 23 16.71 -20.51 -22.83
N TYR A 24 15.51 -19.98 -23.09
CA TYR A 24 15.13 -18.62 -22.70
C TYR A 24 15.27 -18.39 -21.18
N ARG A 25 14.77 -19.29 -20.33
CA ARG A 25 14.89 -19.16 -18.88
C ARG A 25 16.35 -19.18 -18.38
N GLY A 26 17.22 -19.92 -19.07
CA GLY A 26 18.65 -19.92 -18.79
C GLY A 26 19.29 -18.56 -19.08
N LEU A 27 19.07 -18.05 -20.30
CA LEU A 27 19.60 -16.77 -20.74
C LEU A 27 19.00 -15.58 -19.97
N ALA A 28 17.70 -15.60 -19.69
CA ALA A 28 17.02 -14.53 -18.95
C ALA A 28 17.53 -14.36 -17.51
N ARG A 29 18.00 -15.44 -16.86
CA ARG A 29 18.62 -15.35 -15.53
C ARG A 29 20.05 -14.80 -15.60
N GLN A 30 20.79 -15.13 -16.65
CA GLN A 30 22.17 -14.67 -16.83
C GLN A 30 22.23 -13.19 -17.26
N LEU A 31 21.24 -12.75 -18.04
CA LEU A 31 21.15 -11.41 -18.62
C LEU A 31 20.19 -10.48 -17.86
N HIS A 32 19.72 -10.89 -16.68
CA HIS A 32 18.78 -10.08 -15.89
C HIS A 32 19.45 -8.77 -15.42
N PRO A 33 18.78 -7.61 -15.49
CA PRO A 33 19.35 -6.32 -15.09
C PRO A 33 19.88 -6.30 -13.64
N ASP A 34 19.22 -7.03 -12.74
CA ASP A 34 19.62 -7.13 -11.33
C ASP A 34 20.90 -7.95 -11.11
N VAL A 35 21.27 -8.81 -12.08
CA VAL A 35 22.45 -9.69 -12.00
C VAL A 35 23.60 -9.13 -12.84
N ASN A 36 23.29 -8.47 -13.96
CA ASN A 36 24.25 -7.82 -14.85
C ASN A 36 23.75 -6.43 -15.27
N PRO A 37 24.21 -5.34 -14.62
CA PRO A 37 23.73 -3.99 -14.89
C PRO A 37 24.34 -3.33 -16.15
N ASP A 38 25.21 -4.02 -16.89
CA ASP A 38 25.89 -3.48 -18.08
C ASP A 38 24.91 -3.18 -19.24
N PRO A 39 25.03 -2.02 -19.91
CA PRO A 39 24.18 -1.66 -21.04
C PRO A 39 24.17 -2.68 -22.20
N ALA A 40 25.34 -3.28 -22.48
CA ALA A 40 25.47 -4.31 -23.53
C ALA A 40 24.73 -5.62 -23.19
N THR A 41 24.59 -5.94 -21.90
CA THR A 41 23.86 -7.13 -21.43
C THR A 41 22.35 -6.90 -21.52
N GLN A 42 21.90 -5.67 -21.27
CA GLN A 42 20.50 -5.28 -21.44
C GLN A 42 20.06 -5.31 -22.91
N GLU A 43 20.94 -4.95 -23.84
CA GLU A 43 20.65 -5.08 -25.28
C GLU A 43 20.48 -6.55 -25.68
N LYS A 44 21.38 -7.43 -25.24
CA LYS A 44 21.27 -8.87 -25.46
C LYS A 44 20.00 -9.46 -24.83
N PHE A 45 19.60 -8.99 -23.65
CA PHE A 45 18.35 -9.41 -23.02
C PHE A 45 17.14 -9.07 -23.89
N LYS A 46 17.10 -7.85 -24.46
CA LYS A 46 16.03 -7.43 -25.38
C LYS A 46 15.99 -8.30 -26.65
N GLU A 47 17.14 -8.64 -27.21
CA GLU A 47 17.23 -9.51 -28.39
C GLU A 47 16.72 -10.94 -28.10
N VAL A 48 17.13 -11.51 -26.95
CA VAL A 48 16.70 -12.83 -26.49
C VAL A 48 15.20 -12.88 -26.18
N SER A 49 14.64 -11.83 -25.56
CA SER A 49 13.20 -11.72 -25.32
C SER A 49 12.42 -11.63 -26.62
N ARG A 50 12.91 -10.88 -27.62
CA ARG A 50 12.29 -10.79 -28.95
C ARG A 50 12.31 -12.13 -29.69
N ALA A 51 13.42 -12.87 -29.60
CA ALA A 51 13.52 -14.20 -30.19
C ALA A 51 12.53 -15.18 -29.55
N TYR A 52 12.41 -15.15 -28.22
CA TYR A 52 11.43 -16.00 -27.52
C TYR A 52 9.99 -15.63 -27.84
N GLU A 53 9.64 -14.35 -28.02
CA GLU A 53 8.29 -13.92 -28.38
C GLU A 53 7.82 -14.52 -29.72
N VAL A 54 8.73 -14.58 -30.71
CA VAL A 54 8.44 -15.17 -32.02
C VAL A 54 8.42 -16.69 -31.95
N LEU A 55 9.40 -17.30 -31.26
CA LEU A 55 9.59 -18.75 -31.27
C LEU A 55 8.66 -19.50 -30.29
N SER A 56 8.08 -18.83 -29.31
CA SER A 56 7.13 -19.43 -28.36
C SER A 56 5.68 -19.45 -28.83
N ASP A 57 5.33 -18.63 -29.84
CA ASP A 57 4.00 -18.64 -30.45
C ASP A 57 4.01 -19.48 -31.74
N PRO A 58 3.17 -20.54 -31.84
CA PRO A 58 3.16 -21.42 -33.01
C PRO A 58 2.87 -20.72 -34.34
N GLN A 59 2.06 -19.65 -34.34
CA GLN A 59 1.73 -18.91 -35.55
C GLN A 59 2.87 -17.99 -35.98
N LYS A 60 3.49 -17.27 -35.03
CA LYS A 60 4.66 -16.41 -35.30
C LYS A 60 5.89 -17.23 -35.71
N ARG A 61 6.13 -18.36 -35.06
CA ARG A 61 7.18 -19.32 -35.43
C ARG A 61 6.99 -19.83 -36.86
N ALA A 62 5.78 -20.28 -37.20
CA ALA A 62 5.47 -20.73 -38.56
C ALA A 62 5.53 -19.62 -39.62
N ALA A 63 5.31 -18.35 -39.25
CA ALA A 63 5.50 -17.21 -40.13
C ALA A 63 6.99 -16.93 -40.36
N TYR A 64 7.80 -16.96 -39.30
CA TYR A 64 9.25 -16.81 -39.34
C TYR A 64 9.92 -17.94 -40.17
N ASP A 65 9.53 -19.19 -39.94
CA ASP A 65 10.07 -20.37 -40.63
C ASP A 65 9.74 -20.37 -42.14
N ARG A 66 8.65 -19.70 -42.54
CA ARG A 66 8.27 -19.51 -43.94
C ARG A 66 8.88 -18.26 -44.58
N GLY A 67 9.76 -17.55 -43.86
CA GLY A 67 10.41 -16.31 -44.33
C GLY A 67 9.47 -15.09 -44.41
N GLY A 68 8.32 -15.14 -43.73
CA GLY A 68 7.41 -14.01 -43.56
C GLY A 68 7.84 -13.10 -42.39
N ASP A 69 7.23 -11.91 -42.29
CA ASP A 69 7.45 -11.02 -41.15
C ASP A 69 6.61 -11.53 -39.95
N PRO A 70 7.24 -12.03 -38.86
CA PRO A 70 6.51 -12.52 -37.68
C PRO A 70 5.77 -11.41 -36.91
N PHE A 71 6.03 -10.14 -37.24
CA PHE A 71 5.34 -8.97 -36.70
C PHE A 71 4.40 -8.32 -37.74
N GLY A 72 4.50 -8.70 -39.00
CA GLY A 72 3.78 -8.14 -40.15
C GLY A 72 2.43 -8.83 -40.37
N GLY A 73 1.57 -8.78 -39.35
CA GLY A 73 0.25 -9.41 -39.34
C GLY A 73 -0.84 -8.50 -38.77
N GLY A 74 -0.77 -7.20 -39.06
CA GLY A 74 -1.84 -6.26 -38.71
C GLY A 74 -1.35 -4.92 -38.15
N ALA A 75 -0.93 -4.02 -39.05
CA ALA A 75 -0.99 -2.55 -38.93
C ALA A 75 -0.02 -1.94 -39.94
N ALA A 76 -0.46 -1.79 -41.19
CA ALA A 76 0.26 -0.96 -42.13
C ALA A 76 -0.05 0.51 -41.82
N GLY A 77 0.93 1.22 -41.25
CA GLY A 77 0.94 2.68 -41.20
C GLY A 77 1.12 3.25 -39.80
N PHE A 78 2.37 3.46 -39.38
CA PHE A 78 2.81 4.67 -38.69
C PHE A 78 4.35 4.72 -38.71
N GLY A 79 4.88 5.47 -39.66
CA GLY A 79 6.30 5.82 -39.70
C GLY A 79 6.59 7.04 -38.82
N GLN A 80 7.81 7.05 -38.28
CA GLN A 80 8.56 8.18 -37.71
C GLN A 80 7.88 9.05 -36.64
N GLY A 81 8.38 8.98 -35.41
CA GLY A 81 8.16 10.03 -34.42
C GLY A 81 8.62 9.62 -33.03
N GLN A 82 9.55 10.36 -32.45
CA GLN A 82 10.13 10.11 -31.14
C GLN A 82 9.10 10.08 -30.00
N GLY A 83 9.35 9.22 -28.99
CA GLY A 83 9.07 9.58 -27.59
C GLY A 83 7.80 9.06 -26.92
N PHE A 84 6.99 8.19 -27.56
CA PHE A 84 5.82 7.59 -26.90
C PHE A 84 6.07 6.11 -26.57
N SER A 85 5.93 5.74 -25.28
CA SER A 85 6.08 4.36 -24.81
C SER A 85 4.97 3.47 -25.39
N PHE A 86 5.35 2.34 -25.98
CA PHE A 86 4.42 1.36 -26.56
C PHE A 86 3.44 0.78 -25.52
N THR A 87 3.78 0.85 -24.22
CA THR A 87 2.89 0.43 -23.11
C THR A 87 1.63 1.29 -22.99
N ASP A 88 1.73 2.60 -23.21
CA ASP A 88 0.59 3.53 -23.02
C ASP A 88 -0.39 3.47 -24.21
N ILE A 89 0.11 3.13 -25.40
CA ILE A 89 -0.72 2.88 -26.58
C ILE A 89 -1.34 1.48 -26.51
N MET A 90 -0.67 0.51 -25.89
CA MET A 90 -1.24 -0.82 -25.66
C MET A 90 -2.34 -0.78 -24.59
N ASP A 91 -2.21 -0.02 -23.50
CA ASP A 91 -3.31 0.13 -22.53
C ASP A 91 -4.51 0.92 -23.10
N ALA A 92 -4.27 1.91 -23.96
CA ALA A 92 -5.34 2.68 -24.60
C ALA A 92 -6.06 1.92 -25.74
N PHE A 93 -5.42 0.93 -26.36
CA PHE A 93 -5.94 0.23 -27.55
C PHE A 93 -6.29 -1.25 -27.30
N PHE A 94 -5.53 -1.96 -26.44
CA PHE A 94 -5.79 -3.34 -26.01
C PHE A 94 -6.59 -3.45 -24.70
N GLY A 95 -6.77 -2.35 -23.96
CA GLY A 95 -7.71 -2.29 -22.83
C GLY A 95 -9.19 -2.25 -23.24
N GLY A 96 -9.52 -2.30 -24.54
CA GLY A 96 -10.88 -2.04 -25.00
C GLY A 96 -11.44 -2.83 -26.17
N ASN A 97 -10.66 -3.50 -27.03
CA ASN A 97 -11.25 -4.12 -28.25
C ASN A 97 -10.36 -5.16 -28.98
N ALA A 98 -9.88 -6.21 -28.29
CA ALA A 98 -9.30 -7.37 -28.96
C ALA A 98 -10.41 -8.39 -29.38
N PRO A 99 -10.55 -8.74 -30.67
CA PRO A 99 -11.49 -9.76 -31.13
C PRO A 99 -10.93 -11.15 -30.83
N GLY A 100 -11.13 -11.63 -29.60
CA GLY A 100 -10.73 -12.98 -29.21
C GLY A 100 -10.45 -13.20 -27.71
N GLY A 101 -10.38 -12.14 -26.91
CA GLY A 101 -10.26 -12.24 -25.45
C GLY A 101 -11.62 -12.14 -24.78
N GLY A 102 -11.98 -13.11 -23.93
CA GLY A 102 -13.23 -13.14 -23.18
C GLY A 102 -13.42 -11.91 -22.30
N GLY A 103 -14.16 -10.94 -22.84
CA GLY A 103 -14.63 -9.73 -22.17
C GLY A 103 -15.89 -9.24 -22.88
N GLY A 104 -16.83 -10.17 -23.13
CA GLY A 104 -18.15 -9.85 -23.62
C GLY A 104 -18.89 -9.00 -22.59
N GLN A 105 -18.64 -7.69 -22.58
CA GLN A 105 -19.55 -6.75 -21.98
C GLN A 105 -20.83 -6.86 -22.79
N GLY A 106 -21.83 -7.52 -22.20
CA GLY A 106 -22.99 -8.06 -22.90
C GLY A 106 -23.60 -7.06 -23.88
N ARG A 107 -23.88 -7.54 -25.10
CA ARG A 107 -24.81 -6.88 -26.02
C ARG A 107 -26.18 -6.83 -25.32
N GLY A 108 -26.44 -5.76 -24.61
CA GLY A 108 -27.63 -5.58 -23.80
C GLY A 108 -27.64 -4.24 -23.07
N PRO A 109 -28.80 -3.85 -22.52
CA PRO A 109 -28.91 -2.61 -21.79
C PRO A 109 -27.97 -2.60 -20.57
N ARG A 110 -27.40 -1.42 -20.29
CA ARG A 110 -26.61 -1.19 -19.08
C ARG A 110 -27.47 -1.47 -17.85
N GLN A 111 -26.93 -2.22 -16.89
CA GLN A 111 -27.62 -2.44 -15.62
C GLN A 111 -27.71 -1.12 -14.83
N ARG A 112 -28.92 -0.80 -14.36
CA ARG A 112 -29.17 0.34 -13.48
C ARG A 112 -28.62 0.09 -12.08
N VAL A 113 -28.82 -1.14 -11.59
CA VAL A 113 -28.27 -1.65 -10.34
C VAL A 113 -26.80 -2.00 -10.57
N ARG A 114 -25.88 -1.35 -9.85
CA ARG A 114 -24.44 -1.67 -9.89
C ARG A 114 -23.92 -1.77 -8.47
N ARG A 115 -22.83 -2.52 -8.25
CA ARG A 115 -22.14 -2.52 -6.96
C ARG A 115 -21.60 -1.11 -6.69
N GLY A 116 -21.69 -0.68 -5.44
CA GLY A 116 -21.09 0.57 -5.02
C GLY A 116 -19.58 0.51 -4.94
N GLN A 117 -18.97 1.69 -4.84
CA GLN A 117 -17.53 1.82 -4.78
C GLN A 117 -17.03 1.51 -3.39
N ASP A 118 -15.84 0.91 -3.33
CA ASP A 118 -15.13 0.75 -2.08
C ASP A 118 -14.57 2.11 -1.64
N ALA A 119 -14.52 2.34 -0.34
CA ALA A 119 -13.96 3.55 0.25
C ALA A 119 -12.73 3.21 1.09
N LEU A 120 -11.76 4.12 1.12
CA LEU A 120 -10.61 4.07 2.04
C LEU A 120 -10.67 5.31 2.92
N ILE A 121 -10.72 5.11 4.23
CA ILE A 121 -10.74 6.19 5.22
C ILE A 121 -9.56 5.99 6.17
N ARG A 122 -8.89 7.09 6.51
CA ARG A 122 -7.84 7.09 7.52
C ARG A 122 -8.45 7.29 8.90
N LEU A 123 -8.01 6.49 9.86
CA LEU A 123 -8.39 6.61 11.26
C LEU A 123 -7.13 6.83 12.08
N ASP A 124 -7.03 8.02 12.67
CA ASP A 124 -5.95 8.38 13.56
C ASP A 124 -6.18 7.75 14.94
N VAL A 125 -5.15 7.09 15.46
CA VAL A 125 -5.16 6.38 16.74
C VAL A 125 -3.89 6.69 17.51
N GLU A 126 -4.02 6.74 18.82
CA GLU A 126 -2.87 6.92 19.69
C GLU A 126 -2.06 5.62 19.78
N LEU A 127 -0.79 5.73 20.18
CA LEU A 127 0.08 4.57 20.29
C LEU A 127 -0.44 3.54 21.30
N ALA A 128 -1.00 3.99 22.43
CA ALA A 128 -1.60 3.12 23.45
C ALA A 128 -2.83 2.38 22.90
N GLU A 129 -3.72 3.09 22.21
CA GLU A 129 -4.88 2.49 21.56
C GLU A 129 -4.50 1.45 20.49
N ALA A 130 -3.47 1.74 19.70
CA ALA A 130 -2.94 0.81 18.71
C ALA A 130 -2.29 -0.43 19.36
N ALA A 131 -1.61 -0.24 20.50
CA ALA A 131 -0.94 -1.30 21.22
C ALA A 131 -1.93 -2.25 21.90
N PHE A 132 -2.92 -1.72 22.62
CA PHE A 132 -3.83 -2.50 23.46
C PHE A 132 -5.18 -2.80 22.81
N GLY A 133 -5.47 -2.15 21.68
CA GLY A 133 -6.73 -2.26 20.97
C GLY A 133 -7.79 -1.36 21.58
N THR A 134 -8.67 -0.83 20.73
CA THR A 134 -9.75 0.05 21.15
C THR A 134 -10.96 -0.12 20.23
N THR A 135 -12.09 0.46 20.64
CA THR A 135 -13.27 0.56 19.81
C THR A 135 -13.56 2.03 19.56
N LYS A 136 -13.48 2.48 18.30
CA LYS A 136 -13.74 3.88 17.92
C LYS A 136 -14.97 3.99 17.04
N ASP A 137 -15.73 5.05 17.26
CA ASP A 137 -16.84 5.43 16.39
C ASP A 137 -16.34 6.31 15.24
N LEU A 138 -16.50 5.81 14.01
CA LEU A 138 -16.18 6.48 12.77
C LEU A 138 -17.44 7.06 12.14
N LYS A 139 -17.44 8.37 11.89
CA LYS A 139 -18.52 9.03 11.14
C LYS A 139 -18.16 9.08 9.66
N VAL A 140 -18.95 8.41 8.84
CA VAL A 140 -18.71 8.30 7.39
C VAL A 140 -19.86 8.93 6.63
N ASP A 141 -19.53 9.87 5.74
CA ASP A 141 -20.47 10.41 4.76
C ASP A 141 -20.47 9.48 3.53
N THR A 142 -21.54 8.69 3.38
CA THR A 142 -21.65 7.67 2.32
C THR A 142 -23.03 7.72 1.64
N ALA A 143 -23.16 7.09 0.49
CA ALA A 143 -24.49 6.89 -0.11
C ALA A 143 -25.16 5.68 0.54
N VAL A 144 -26.40 5.87 0.97
CA VAL A 144 -27.28 4.82 1.53
C VAL A 144 -28.47 4.60 0.61
N VAL A 145 -29.09 3.42 0.69
CA VAL A 145 -30.33 3.15 -0.04
C VAL A 145 -31.38 4.21 0.32
N CYS A 146 -32.02 4.78 -0.68
CA CYS A 146 -33.10 5.74 -0.47
C CYS A 146 -34.27 5.06 0.26
N THR A 147 -34.68 5.61 1.40
CA THR A 147 -35.76 5.04 2.23
C THR A 147 -37.13 5.23 1.59
N THR A 148 -37.33 6.28 0.77
CA THR A 148 -38.60 6.51 0.07
C THR A 148 -38.85 5.48 -1.05
N CYS A 149 -37.86 5.19 -1.89
CA CYS A 149 -38.03 4.28 -3.05
C CYS A 149 -37.37 2.92 -2.88
N HIS A 150 -36.71 2.65 -1.75
CA HIS A 150 -36.03 1.38 -1.44
C HIS A 150 -35.05 0.90 -2.54
N GLY A 151 -34.41 1.84 -3.25
CA GLY A 151 -33.46 1.51 -4.33
C GLY A 151 -34.01 1.62 -5.76
N ASP A 152 -35.33 1.56 -5.96
CA ASP A 152 -35.94 1.46 -7.30
C ASP A 152 -35.78 2.74 -8.15
N GLY A 153 -35.51 3.88 -7.52
CA GLY A 153 -35.41 5.19 -8.16
C GLY A 153 -36.75 5.76 -8.65
N ALA A 154 -37.85 5.04 -8.51
CA ALA A 154 -39.19 5.48 -8.88
C ALA A 154 -39.95 6.05 -7.67
N SER A 155 -40.91 6.93 -7.91
CA SER A 155 -41.81 7.41 -6.86
C SER A 155 -42.65 6.26 -6.30
N PRO A 156 -43.05 6.29 -5.01
CA PRO A 156 -43.84 5.22 -4.41
C PRO A 156 -45.09 4.87 -5.23
N GLY A 157 -45.30 3.58 -5.51
CA GLY A 157 -46.43 3.10 -6.34
C GLY A 157 -46.19 3.14 -7.85
N THR A 158 -45.08 3.72 -8.31
CA THR A 158 -44.68 3.71 -9.73
C THR A 158 -43.51 2.75 -9.95
N LYS A 159 -43.27 2.32 -11.19
CA LYS A 159 -42.19 1.38 -11.53
C LYS A 159 -41.49 1.79 -12.81
N PRO A 160 -40.20 1.42 -13.00
CA PRO A 160 -39.54 1.55 -14.29
C PRO A 160 -40.30 0.80 -15.38
N VAL A 161 -40.49 1.44 -16.53
CA VAL A 161 -41.16 0.86 -17.70
C VAL A 161 -40.17 0.62 -18.83
N THR A 162 -40.41 -0.39 -19.65
CA THR A 162 -39.58 -0.69 -20.83
C THR A 162 -39.56 0.51 -21.78
N CYS A 163 -38.38 0.89 -22.25
CA CYS A 163 -38.23 2.00 -23.18
C CYS A 163 -38.84 1.66 -24.54
N GLU A 164 -39.81 2.44 -25.00
CA GLU A 164 -40.49 2.20 -26.28
C GLU A 164 -39.57 2.44 -27.48
N THR A 165 -38.64 3.40 -27.39
CA THR A 165 -37.73 3.78 -28.48
C THR A 165 -36.76 2.64 -28.86
N CYS A 166 -36.23 1.94 -27.87
CA CYS A 166 -35.30 0.81 -28.09
C CYS A 166 -35.92 -0.55 -27.77
N ARG A 167 -37.20 -0.58 -27.34
CA ARG A 167 -37.94 -1.79 -26.90
C ARG A 167 -37.17 -2.64 -25.90
N GLY A 168 -36.49 -2.00 -24.94
CA GLY A 168 -35.68 -2.69 -23.92
C GLY A 168 -34.24 -2.98 -24.31
N ALA A 169 -33.84 -2.78 -25.57
CA ALA A 169 -32.49 -3.12 -26.04
C ALA A 169 -31.38 -2.20 -25.46
N GLY A 170 -31.72 -0.99 -25.01
CA GLY A 170 -30.75 -0.01 -24.52
C GLY A 170 -29.98 0.73 -25.62
N GLU A 171 -29.94 0.19 -26.84
CA GLU A 171 -29.29 0.78 -28.00
C GLU A 171 -30.26 0.92 -29.18
N VAL A 172 -29.94 1.84 -30.09
CA VAL A 172 -30.67 2.05 -31.35
C VAL A 172 -29.67 2.01 -32.51
N ALA A 173 -30.03 1.32 -33.58
CA ALA A 173 -29.22 1.26 -34.79
C ALA A 173 -29.42 2.54 -35.61
N GLN A 174 -28.38 3.37 -35.73
CA GLN A 174 -28.36 4.48 -36.65
C GLN A 174 -27.77 4.01 -37.98
N VAL A 175 -28.58 4.04 -39.03
CA VAL A 175 -28.14 3.75 -40.40
C VAL A 175 -27.63 5.04 -41.03
N GLN A 176 -26.34 5.10 -41.35
CA GLN A 176 -25.76 6.19 -42.12
C GLN A 176 -25.47 5.68 -43.54
N ARG A 177 -26.06 6.35 -44.53
CA ARG A 177 -25.78 6.08 -45.93
C ARG A 177 -24.47 6.76 -46.30
N SER A 178 -23.47 5.95 -46.62
CA SER A 178 -22.17 6.41 -47.11
C SER A 178 -22.02 6.08 -48.59
N PHE A 179 -21.02 6.67 -49.24
CA PHE A 179 -20.66 6.33 -50.63
C PHE A 179 -20.19 4.87 -50.79
N LEU A 180 -19.88 4.17 -49.70
CA LEU A 180 -19.47 2.75 -49.64
C LEU A 180 -20.64 1.81 -49.28
N GLY A 181 -21.87 2.31 -49.16
CA GLY A 181 -23.05 1.55 -48.76
C GLY A 181 -23.65 1.97 -47.42
N GLU A 182 -24.63 1.20 -46.93
CA GLU A 182 -25.30 1.45 -45.65
C GLU A 182 -24.46 0.94 -44.49
N ILE A 183 -23.93 1.84 -43.67
CA ILE A 183 -23.21 1.50 -42.44
C ILE A 183 -24.20 1.61 -41.28
N ARG A 184 -24.34 0.54 -40.50
CA ARG A 184 -25.14 0.52 -39.27
C ARG A 184 -24.24 0.69 -38.06
N THR A 185 -24.39 1.80 -37.35
CA THR A 185 -23.71 2.03 -36.07
C THR A 185 -24.71 1.93 -34.93
N LEU A 186 -24.40 1.13 -33.91
CA LEU A 186 -25.18 1.09 -32.68
C LEU A 186 -24.83 2.32 -31.84
N ARG A 187 -25.85 3.02 -31.34
CA ARG A 187 -25.68 4.11 -30.37
C ARG A 187 -26.57 3.85 -29.15
N PRO A 188 -26.14 4.27 -27.94
CA PRO A 188 -27.02 4.25 -26.79
C PRO A 188 -28.33 4.99 -27.08
N CYS A 189 -29.45 4.37 -26.72
CA CYS A 189 -30.76 4.98 -26.90
C CYS A 189 -30.85 6.31 -26.12
N ALA A 190 -31.22 7.40 -26.78
CA ALA A 190 -31.30 8.72 -26.13
C ALA A 190 -32.37 8.79 -25.03
N ALA A 191 -33.48 8.06 -25.19
CA ALA A 191 -34.59 8.08 -24.24
C ALA A 191 -34.26 7.37 -22.92
N CYS A 192 -33.62 6.20 -22.97
CA CYS A 192 -33.24 5.44 -21.77
C CYS A 192 -31.74 5.52 -21.42
N ARG A 193 -30.95 6.29 -22.17
CA ARG A 193 -29.50 6.47 -21.98
C ARG A 193 -28.69 5.16 -21.90
N GLY A 194 -29.16 4.10 -22.57
CA GLY A 194 -28.52 2.79 -22.49
C GLY A 194 -29.16 1.79 -21.53
N PHE A 195 -30.09 2.19 -20.66
CA PHE A 195 -30.62 1.32 -19.60
C PHE A 195 -31.75 0.37 -20.03
N GLY A 196 -32.30 0.53 -21.25
CA GLY A 196 -33.45 -0.26 -21.72
C GLY A 196 -34.79 0.06 -21.04
N GLN A 197 -34.78 0.75 -19.90
CA GLN A 197 -35.96 1.16 -19.14
C GLN A 197 -35.92 2.66 -18.81
N ILE A 198 -37.09 3.27 -18.71
CA ILE A 198 -37.32 4.66 -18.33
C ILE A 198 -38.04 4.68 -16.98
N ILE A 199 -37.74 5.65 -16.14
CA ILE A 199 -38.48 5.92 -14.90
C ILE A 199 -39.36 7.16 -15.19
N PRO A 200 -40.68 6.99 -15.43
CA PRO A 200 -41.54 8.12 -15.76
C PRO A 200 -41.65 9.12 -14.59
N ASP A 201 -41.81 8.58 -13.38
CA ASP A 201 -41.95 9.36 -12.15
C ASP A 201 -40.75 9.10 -11.24
N PRO A 202 -39.63 9.83 -11.40
CA PRO A 202 -38.46 9.63 -10.55
C PRO A 202 -38.78 9.96 -9.09
N CYS A 203 -38.17 9.22 -8.16
CA CYS A 203 -38.29 9.51 -6.74
C CYS A 203 -37.74 10.91 -6.44
N ARG A 204 -38.50 11.72 -5.68
CA ARG A 204 -38.13 13.11 -5.35
C ARG A 204 -36.91 13.22 -4.44
N GLU A 205 -36.68 12.22 -3.59
CA GLU A 205 -35.58 12.25 -2.61
C GLU A 205 -34.23 11.93 -3.26
N CYS A 206 -34.15 10.88 -4.08
CA CYS A 206 -32.92 10.46 -4.76
C CYS A 206 -32.81 10.91 -6.22
N SER A 207 -33.82 11.63 -6.75
CA SER A 207 -33.87 12.07 -8.15
C SER A 207 -33.67 10.94 -9.18
N GLY A 208 -34.08 9.71 -8.84
CA GLY A 208 -33.94 8.54 -9.71
C GLY A 208 -32.65 7.74 -9.58
N ASP A 209 -31.74 8.10 -8.66
CA ASP A 209 -30.48 7.38 -8.44
C ASP A 209 -30.64 6.12 -7.55
N GLY A 210 -31.72 6.03 -6.77
CA GLY A 210 -32.00 4.91 -5.85
C GLY A 210 -31.23 4.97 -4.53
N ARG A 211 -30.40 5.99 -4.34
CA ARG A 211 -29.57 6.21 -3.14
C ARG A 211 -29.49 7.69 -2.79
N VAL A 212 -29.20 7.99 -1.53
CA VAL A 212 -29.07 9.35 -1.00
C VAL A 212 -27.80 9.46 -0.17
N ARG A 213 -27.17 10.64 -0.14
CA ARG A 213 -26.02 10.88 0.75
C ARG A 213 -26.53 11.01 2.18
N SER A 214 -25.92 10.25 3.08
CA SER A 214 -26.24 10.29 4.51
C SER A 214 -24.98 10.05 5.34
N ARG A 215 -24.95 10.62 6.54
CA ARG A 215 -23.89 10.38 7.52
C ARG A 215 -24.24 9.16 8.35
N ARG A 216 -23.35 8.17 8.37
CA ARG A 216 -23.47 6.97 9.21
C ARG A 216 -22.41 6.99 10.30
N ASN A 217 -22.78 6.52 11.48
CA ASN A 217 -21.82 6.21 12.54
C ASN A 217 -21.55 4.70 12.47
N LEU A 218 -20.29 4.32 12.35
CA LEU A 218 -19.82 2.95 12.31
C LEU A 218 -18.84 2.72 13.44
N THR A 219 -19.07 1.69 14.23
CA THR A 219 -18.15 1.31 15.30
C THR A 219 -17.09 0.37 14.75
N VAL A 220 -15.83 0.79 14.81
CA VAL A 220 -14.67 0.04 14.30
C VAL A 220 -13.89 -0.53 15.48
N LYS A 221 -13.78 -1.86 15.53
CA LYS A 221 -12.97 -2.56 16.52
C LYS A 221 -11.54 -2.69 16.00
N ILE A 222 -10.61 -2.02 16.66
CA ILE A 222 -9.18 -2.08 16.35
C ILE A 222 -8.57 -3.17 17.24
N PRO A 223 -7.99 -4.23 16.66
CA PRO A 223 -7.31 -5.25 17.45
C PRO A 223 -6.03 -4.70 18.09
N ALA A 224 -5.63 -5.31 19.20
CA ALA A 224 -4.36 -5.01 19.85
C ALA A 224 -3.17 -5.33 18.93
N GLY A 225 -2.11 -4.52 19.02
CA GLY A 225 -0.85 -4.74 18.30
C GLY A 225 -0.85 -4.28 16.84
N VAL A 226 -1.84 -3.51 16.40
CA VAL A 226 -1.88 -3.00 15.02
C VAL A 226 -0.73 -2.04 14.74
N ASP A 227 -0.14 -2.16 13.55
CA ASP A 227 0.90 -1.25 13.08
C ASP A 227 0.31 -0.12 12.24
N HIS A 228 1.09 0.96 12.09
CA HIS A 228 0.77 2.05 11.18
C HIS A 228 0.63 1.53 9.74
N GLY A 229 -0.42 1.97 9.04
CA GLY A 229 -0.77 1.53 7.68
C GLY A 229 -1.56 0.22 7.62
N THR A 230 -1.85 -0.43 8.76
CA THR A 230 -2.72 -1.61 8.79
C THR A 230 -4.12 -1.26 8.30
N ARG A 231 -4.71 -2.10 7.47
CA ARG A 231 -6.06 -1.89 6.91
C ARG A 231 -7.07 -2.87 7.50
N VAL A 232 -8.13 -2.33 8.08
CA VAL A 232 -9.28 -3.10 8.58
C VAL A 232 -10.40 -3.02 7.55
N GLN A 233 -10.88 -4.16 7.07
CA GLN A 233 -11.99 -4.22 6.13
C GLN A 233 -13.33 -4.34 6.87
N LEU A 234 -14.25 -3.46 6.52
CA LEU A 234 -15.64 -3.48 6.96
C LEU A 234 -16.51 -3.82 5.74
N SER A 235 -16.83 -5.11 5.62
CA SER A 235 -17.63 -5.62 4.50
C SER A 235 -18.99 -4.96 4.42
N GLU A 236 -19.40 -4.60 3.21
CA GLU A 236 -20.71 -4.00 2.91
C GLU A 236 -21.00 -2.67 3.66
N GLN A 237 -19.97 -2.03 4.23
CA GLN A 237 -20.09 -0.71 4.88
C GLN A 237 -19.63 0.45 4.00
N GLY A 238 -19.28 0.19 2.73
CA GLY A 238 -18.92 1.20 1.74
C GLY A 238 -20.13 1.94 1.17
N GLU A 239 -19.95 2.50 -0.04
CA GLU A 239 -21.02 3.24 -0.70
C GLU A 239 -22.07 2.27 -1.27
N VAL A 240 -23.36 2.55 -1.10
CA VAL A 240 -24.42 1.83 -1.82
C VAL A 240 -24.34 2.18 -3.30
N GLY A 241 -24.39 1.18 -4.17
CA GLY A 241 -24.27 1.43 -5.61
C GLY A 241 -25.52 2.05 -6.24
N PRO A 242 -25.39 2.67 -7.43
CA PRO A 242 -26.52 3.23 -8.15
C PRO A 242 -27.65 2.21 -8.37
N GLY A 243 -28.89 2.69 -8.37
CA GLY A 243 -30.08 1.85 -8.47
C GLY A 243 -30.32 0.95 -7.25
N GLY A 244 -29.82 1.33 -6.08
CA GLY A 244 -29.92 0.51 -4.86
C GLY A 244 -29.11 -0.78 -4.92
N GLY A 245 -28.02 -0.79 -5.68
CA GLY A 245 -27.17 -1.97 -5.79
C GLY A 245 -26.37 -2.26 -4.52
N PRO A 246 -25.76 -3.46 -4.43
CA PRO A 246 -25.07 -3.89 -3.22
C PRO A 246 -23.97 -2.90 -2.84
N PRO A 247 -23.77 -2.64 -1.54
CA PRO A 247 -22.74 -1.73 -1.08
C PRO A 247 -21.33 -2.23 -1.43
N GLY A 248 -20.41 -1.30 -1.58
CA GLY A 248 -18.98 -1.58 -1.55
C GLY A 248 -18.49 -1.91 -0.15
N ASP A 249 -17.19 -2.11 -0.02
CA ASP A 249 -16.52 -2.29 1.28
C ASP A 249 -15.89 -0.99 1.75
N LEU A 250 -15.77 -0.83 3.06
CA LEU A 250 -15.03 0.27 3.67
C LEU A 250 -13.73 -0.27 4.25
N TYR A 251 -12.60 0.23 3.74
CA TYR A 251 -11.28 -0.01 4.29
C TYR A 251 -10.90 1.13 5.21
N VAL A 252 -10.55 0.80 6.45
CA VAL A 252 -10.05 1.76 7.43
C VAL A 252 -8.55 1.56 7.56
N GLU A 253 -7.76 2.52 7.10
CA GLU A 253 -6.31 2.53 7.23
C GLU A 253 -5.94 3.22 8.55
N ILE A 254 -5.25 2.49 9.41
CA ILE A 254 -4.87 2.95 10.74
C ILE A 254 -3.62 3.82 10.63
N HIS A 255 -3.71 5.04 11.12
CA HIS A 255 -2.59 5.96 11.26
C HIS A 255 -2.27 6.11 12.74
N VAL A 256 -1.14 5.53 13.17
CA VAL A 256 -0.69 5.66 14.56
C VAL A 256 0.06 6.98 14.73
N ASP A 257 -0.40 7.81 15.66
CA ASP A 257 0.20 9.09 15.98
C ASP A 257 1.54 8.93 16.71
N ALA A 258 2.43 9.91 16.52
CA ALA A 258 3.72 9.93 17.19
C ALA A 258 3.53 10.21 18.69
N HIS A 259 4.07 9.33 19.54
CA HIS A 259 4.00 9.48 20.99
C HIS A 259 5.17 10.37 21.50
N PRO A 260 4.95 11.29 22.46
CA PRO A 260 5.99 12.17 22.97
C PRO A 260 7.14 11.44 23.68
N THR A 261 6.84 10.32 24.34
CA THR A 261 7.81 9.59 25.19
C THR A 261 8.36 8.33 24.52
N PHE A 262 7.57 7.70 23.64
CA PHE A 262 7.82 6.33 23.19
C PHE A 262 7.94 6.29 21.66
N THR A 263 8.94 5.56 21.17
CA THR A 263 9.08 5.23 19.76
C THR A 263 8.92 3.73 19.60
N ARG A 264 8.00 3.29 18.73
CA ARG A 264 7.77 1.87 18.46
C ARG A 264 8.67 1.38 17.33
N HIS A 265 9.37 0.27 17.57
CA HIS A 265 10.14 -0.47 16.57
C HIS A 265 9.70 -1.94 16.59
N GLY A 266 8.81 -2.30 15.65
CA GLY A 266 8.18 -3.62 15.67
C GLY A 266 7.27 -3.76 16.90
N ASN A 267 7.57 -4.73 17.77
CA ASN A 267 6.84 -4.91 19.03
C ASN A 267 7.53 -4.19 20.20
N ASP A 268 8.74 -3.68 20.01
CA ASP A 268 9.52 -3.08 21.08
C ASP A 268 9.26 -1.58 21.16
N LEU A 269 9.29 -1.05 22.38
CA LEU A 269 9.19 0.38 22.66
C LEU A 269 10.55 0.90 23.07
N HIS A 270 10.86 2.10 22.63
CA HIS A 270 12.09 2.80 23.00
C HIS A 270 11.72 4.12 23.65
N CYS A 271 12.35 4.43 24.78
CA CYS A 271 12.30 5.74 25.39
C CYS A 271 13.70 6.16 25.86
N THR A 272 13.86 7.46 26.08
CA THR A 272 15.08 8.03 26.63
C THR A 272 14.79 8.69 27.96
N VAL A 273 15.51 8.27 28.99
CA VAL A 273 15.44 8.89 30.32
C VAL A 273 16.70 9.71 30.52
N THR A 274 16.51 10.98 30.84
CA THR A 274 17.60 11.89 31.18
C THR A 274 17.72 11.98 32.69
N LEU A 275 18.93 11.80 33.24
CA LEU A 275 19.17 11.99 34.66
C LEU A 275 20.45 12.79 34.96
N PRO A 276 20.49 13.52 36.09
CA PRO A 276 21.68 14.28 36.47
C PRO A 276 22.92 13.40 36.67
N MET A 277 24.09 13.95 36.36
CA MET A 277 25.40 13.31 36.60
C MET A 277 25.54 12.72 38.01
N THR A 278 25.09 13.44 39.03
CA THR A 278 25.19 12.99 40.43
C THR A 278 24.32 11.75 40.70
N ALA A 279 23.09 11.72 40.16
CA ALA A 279 22.21 10.56 40.25
C ALA A 279 22.78 9.34 39.50
N ALA A 280 23.41 9.56 38.34
CA ALA A 280 24.06 8.49 37.59
C ALA A 280 25.28 7.93 38.34
N ALA A 281 26.06 8.81 38.99
CA ALA A 281 27.25 8.44 39.74
C ALA A 281 26.90 7.69 41.04
N LEU A 282 25.89 8.14 41.78
CA LEU A 282 25.53 7.63 43.09
C LEU A 282 24.46 6.52 43.06
N GLY A 283 23.78 6.36 41.92
CA GLY A 283 22.60 5.52 41.80
C GLY A 283 21.32 6.26 42.20
N ALA A 284 20.21 5.87 41.60
CA ALA A 284 18.89 6.47 41.85
C ALA A 284 17.78 5.50 41.46
N THR A 285 16.59 5.67 42.03
CA THR A 285 15.37 5.01 41.56
C THR A 285 14.51 6.05 40.87
N LEU A 286 14.09 5.77 39.64
CA LEU A 286 13.26 6.66 38.83
C LEU A 286 11.94 5.97 38.51
N THR A 287 10.81 6.62 38.80
CA THR A 287 9.50 6.12 38.40
C THR A 287 9.24 6.50 36.94
N LEU A 288 9.08 5.49 36.09
CA LEU A 288 8.94 5.62 34.64
C LEU A 288 7.49 5.28 34.27
N PRO A 289 6.72 6.21 33.65
CA PRO A 289 5.37 5.92 33.20
C PRO A 289 5.42 4.87 32.09
N LEU A 290 4.49 3.92 32.09
CA LEU A 290 4.34 2.91 31.05
C LEU A 290 3.31 3.38 30.00
N LEU A 291 3.31 2.75 28.82
CA LEU A 291 2.33 3.08 27.77
C LEU A 291 0.88 2.82 28.22
N GLU A 292 0.69 1.87 29.15
CA GLU A 292 -0.59 1.58 29.78
C GLU A 292 -1.18 2.78 30.53
N ALA A 293 -0.36 3.76 30.96
CA ALA A 293 -0.83 4.96 31.63
C ALA A 293 -1.66 5.87 30.72
N ASP A 294 -1.47 5.78 29.40
CA ASP A 294 -2.17 6.61 28.42
C ASP A 294 -3.53 6.01 28.02
N LEU A 295 -3.94 4.90 28.62
CA LEU A 295 -5.27 4.32 28.39
C LEU A 295 -6.33 5.01 29.25
N ASP A 296 -7.35 5.58 28.60
CA ASP A 296 -8.53 6.20 29.25
C ASP A 296 -9.34 5.25 30.16
N THR A 297 -9.07 3.94 30.10
CA THR A 297 -9.71 2.91 30.93
C THR A 297 -8.93 2.53 32.19
N ALA A 298 -7.79 3.19 32.45
CA ALA A 298 -6.88 2.80 33.53
C ALA A 298 -7.41 3.06 34.96
N GLU A 299 -8.54 3.76 35.14
CA GLU A 299 -9.09 4.03 36.48
C GLU A 299 -9.65 2.79 37.19
N ASP A 300 -10.00 1.71 36.48
CA ASP A 300 -10.60 0.49 37.04
C ASP A 300 -9.79 -0.81 36.79
N SER A 301 -8.59 -0.71 36.23
CA SER A 301 -7.80 -1.88 35.83
C SER A 301 -6.62 -2.14 36.78
N GLU A 302 -6.39 -3.40 37.19
CA GLU A 302 -5.20 -3.85 37.95
C GLU A 302 -3.88 -3.74 37.14
N VAL A 303 -3.86 -2.93 36.09
CA VAL A 303 -2.77 -2.79 35.15
C VAL A 303 -1.74 -1.83 35.72
N ARG A 304 -0.48 -2.26 35.71
CA ARG A 304 0.62 -1.41 36.18
C ARG A 304 0.84 -0.27 35.19
N THR A 305 0.71 0.97 35.66
CA THR A 305 0.86 2.19 34.84
C THR A 305 2.24 2.82 34.97
N ASP A 306 3.05 2.38 35.93
CA ASP A 306 4.41 2.85 36.15
C ASP A 306 5.39 1.70 36.42
N TYR A 307 6.68 2.02 36.39
CA TYR A 307 7.75 1.13 36.80
C TYR A 307 8.86 1.88 37.50
N ASP A 308 9.28 1.37 38.66
CA ASP A 308 10.47 1.85 39.34
C ASP A 308 11.74 1.30 38.68
N LEU A 309 12.37 2.13 37.86
CA LEU A 309 13.65 1.86 37.22
C LEU A 309 14.80 2.12 38.19
N GLU A 310 15.50 1.06 38.59
CA GLU A 310 16.72 1.16 39.39
C GLU A 310 17.92 1.51 38.50
N VAL A 311 18.51 2.68 38.71
CA VAL A 311 19.75 3.13 38.08
C VAL A 311 20.91 2.80 39.02
N LYS A 312 21.80 1.91 38.56
CA LYS A 312 22.96 1.49 39.36
C LYS A 312 23.99 2.62 39.47
N PRO A 313 24.71 2.73 40.61
CA PRO A 313 25.82 3.67 40.72
C PRO A 313 26.87 3.46 39.62
N GLY A 314 27.32 4.55 39.02
CA GLY A 314 28.30 4.54 37.92
C GLY A 314 27.70 4.28 36.53
N THR A 315 26.38 4.35 36.38
CA THR A 315 25.72 4.20 35.07
C THR A 315 26.23 5.26 34.09
N GLN A 316 26.58 4.83 32.88
CA GLN A 316 27.13 5.69 31.84
C GLN A 316 26.06 6.18 30.88
N SER A 317 26.26 7.36 30.29
CA SER A 317 25.36 7.86 29.24
C SER A 317 25.38 6.93 28.02
N GLY A 318 24.22 6.69 27.44
CA GLY A 318 23.99 5.73 26.37
C GLY A 318 23.82 4.28 26.84
N SER A 319 23.83 4.00 28.15
CA SER A 319 23.51 2.66 28.63
C SER A 319 22.03 2.34 28.40
N GLU A 320 21.75 1.13 27.93
CA GLU A 320 20.38 0.65 27.71
C GLU A 320 19.97 -0.31 28.83
N GLN A 321 18.74 -0.17 29.29
CA GLN A 321 18.08 -1.12 30.19
C GLN A 321 16.84 -1.69 29.52
N VAL A 322 16.71 -3.02 29.51
CA VAL A 322 15.59 -3.72 28.85
C VAL A 322 14.59 -4.19 29.89
N LEU A 323 13.39 -3.63 29.83
CA LEU A 323 12.26 -4.03 30.66
C LEU A 323 11.40 -5.04 29.90
N ARG A 324 11.55 -6.31 30.28
CA ARG A 324 10.94 -7.43 29.56
C ARG A 324 9.43 -7.43 29.69
N GLY A 325 8.73 -7.58 28.56
CA GLY A 325 7.28 -7.67 28.51
C GLY A 325 6.56 -6.35 28.82
N PHE A 326 7.23 -5.20 28.61
CA PHE A 326 6.65 -3.86 28.72
C PHE A 326 6.51 -3.14 27.37
N GLY A 327 6.71 -3.85 26.24
CA GLY A 327 6.51 -3.33 24.89
C GLY A 327 5.06 -3.48 24.40
N VAL A 328 4.89 -3.64 23.09
CA VAL A 328 3.59 -3.78 22.42
C VAL A 328 3.21 -5.25 22.25
N PRO A 329 1.94 -5.65 22.50
CA PRO A 329 1.44 -6.98 22.15
C PRO A 329 1.50 -7.25 20.64
N GLY A 330 1.95 -8.42 20.23
CA GLY A 330 1.95 -8.81 18.82
C GLY A 330 0.58 -9.37 18.38
N LEU A 331 0.19 -9.12 17.12
CA LEU A 331 -1.05 -9.66 16.51
C LEU A 331 -1.15 -11.21 16.55
N ARG A 332 0.01 -11.90 16.55
CA ARG A 332 0.09 -13.37 16.59
C ARG A 332 0.48 -13.91 17.98
N GLY A 333 0.38 -13.08 19.01
CA GLY A 333 0.78 -13.38 20.38
C GLY A 333 2.21 -12.94 20.70
N GLY A 334 2.53 -12.96 22.01
CA GLY A 334 3.76 -12.39 22.55
C GLY A 334 3.63 -10.89 22.81
N ARG A 335 4.55 -10.36 23.63
CA ARG A 335 4.68 -8.92 23.92
C ARG A 335 6.15 -8.55 23.79
N GLY A 336 6.42 -7.42 23.15
CA GLY A 336 7.79 -6.90 23.06
C GLY A 336 8.28 -6.33 24.39
N ASP A 337 9.46 -5.72 24.34
CA ASP A 337 10.13 -5.15 25.50
C ASP A 337 10.16 -3.62 25.44
N LEU A 338 10.39 -2.97 26.58
CA LEU A 338 10.68 -1.53 26.64
C LEU A 338 12.18 -1.33 26.85
N ILE A 339 12.84 -0.71 25.88
CA ILE A 339 14.26 -0.36 25.91
C ILE A 339 14.38 1.09 26.37
N VAL A 340 14.93 1.26 27.57
CA VAL A 340 15.19 2.56 28.17
C VAL A 340 16.64 2.94 27.93
N THR A 341 16.87 3.99 27.16
CA THR A 341 18.21 4.57 26.98
C THR A 341 18.43 5.64 28.04
N VAL A 342 19.49 5.49 28.83
CA VAL A 342 19.88 6.47 29.84
C VAL A 342 20.78 7.53 29.22
N VAL A 343 20.42 8.80 29.37
CA VAL A 343 21.26 9.95 29.02
C VAL A 343 21.63 10.68 30.30
N VAL A 344 22.93 10.91 30.49
CA VAL A 344 23.42 11.62 31.67
C VAL A 344 23.60 13.10 31.34
N ASP A 345 22.88 13.96 32.06
CA ASP A 345 22.96 15.39 31.89
C ASP A 345 24.05 15.98 32.82
N THR A 346 24.97 16.73 32.20
CA THR A 346 26.08 17.38 32.91
C THR A 346 25.67 18.82 33.23
N PRO A 347 25.76 19.26 34.50
CA PRO A 347 25.30 20.59 34.88
C PRO A 347 26.07 21.68 34.15
N THR A 348 25.37 22.68 33.61
CA THR A 348 25.95 23.76 32.80
C THR A 348 26.12 25.08 33.54
N ARG A 349 25.23 25.38 34.51
CA ARG A 349 25.23 26.62 35.29
C ARG A 349 25.47 26.27 36.76
N LEU A 350 26.72 26.41 37.20
CA LEU A 350 27.15 26.09 38.54
C LEU A 350 27.27 27.38 39.38
N ASP A 351 26.84 27.33 40.63
CA ASP A 351 27.17 28.36 41.62
C ASP A 351 28.58 28.13 42.22
N GLU A 352 29.08 29.10 42.98
CA GLU A 352 30.43 29.04 43.58
C GLU A 352 30.63 27.77 44.43
N ARG A 353 29.60 27.36 45.18
CA ARG A 353 29.70 26.20 46.07
C ARG A 353 29.67 24.89 45.29
N GLN A 354 28.86 24.79 44.25
CA GLN A 354 28.79 23.63 43.37
C GLN A 354 30.10 23.45 42.60
N GLU A 355 30.69 24.55 42.13
CA GLU A 355 31.97 24.52 41.43
C GLU A 355 33.12 24.11 42.36
N GLU A 356 33.14 24.62 43.59
CA GLU A 356 34.08 24.18 44.64
C GLU A 356 34.02 22.67 44.88
N LEU A 357 32.82 22.12 45.03
CA LEU A 357 32.61 20.68 45.25
C LEU A 357 33.04 19.83 44.06
N LEU A 358 32.80 20.27 42.83
CA LEU A 358 33.24 19.55 41.63
C LEU A 358 34.76 19.58 41.45
N ARG A 359 35.42 20.69 41.81
CA ARG A 359 36.89 20.76 41.84
C ARG A 359 37.48 19.83 42.90
N GLU A 360 36.92 19.81 44.10
CA GLU A 360 37.35 18.89 45.16
C GLU A 360 37.19 17.43 44.73
N LEU A 361 36.06 17.10 44.10
CA LEU A 361 35.83 15.76 43.53
C LEU A 361 36.88 15.42 42.46
N ALA A 362 37.19 16.35 41.55
CA ALA A 362 38.20 16.15 40.52
C ALA A 362 39.60 15.93 41.12
N ALA A 363 39.98 16.69 42.16
CA ALA A 363 41.24 16.53 42.87
C ALA A 363 41.36 15.15 43.53
N ILE A 364 40.31 14.69 44.23
CA ILE A 364 40.27 13.37 44.88
C ILE A 364 40.40 12.23 43.85
N ARG A 365 39.83 12.42 42.65
CA ARG A 365 39.86 11.44 41.56
C ARG A 365 41.10 11.53 40.67
N GLY A 366 41.93 12.55 40.85
CA GLY A 366 43.09 12.82 39.99
C GLY A 366 42.70 13.24 38.57
N GLU A 367 41.55 13.90 38.39
CA GLU A 367 40.95 14.27 37.11
C GLU A 367 41.19 15.74 36.72
N GLU A 368 42.04 16.47 37.45
CA GLU A 368 42.32 17.90 37.21
C GLU A 368 43.01 18.18 35.87
N SER A 369 43.65 17.17 35.28
CA SER A 369 44.31 17.24 33.96
C SER A 369 43.82 16.08 33.09
N PRO A 370 42.65 16.22 32.45
CA PRO A 370 42.08 15.13 31.65
C PRO A 370 42.88 14.93 30.35
N ASP A 371 43.43 13.73 30.18
CA ASP A 371 43.96 13.28 28.89
C ASP A 371 42.79 12.94 27.97
N GLY A 372 42.28 13.95 27.26
CA GLY A 372 41.23 13.76 26.26
C GLY A 372 41.69 12.78 25.17
N ALA A 373 41.28 11.52 25.28
CA ALA A 373 41.64 10.49 24.31
C ALA A 373 40.88 10.71 23.00
N VAL A 374 41.47 11.48 22.07
CA VAL A 374 40.95 11.64 20.71
C VAL A 374 41.15 10.33 19.96
N ARG A 375 40.08 9.54 19.87
CA ARG A 375 40.05 8.30 19.09
C ARG A 375 39.35 8.56 17.77
N ALA A 376 39.81 7.93 16.69
CA ALA A 376 39.03 7.86 15.45
C ALA A 376 37.63 7.30 15.79
N PRO A 377 36.56 7.81 15.16
CA PRO A 377 35.20 7.36 15.46
C PRO A 377 35.17 5.84 15.35
N GLN A 378 34.92 5.16 16.46
CA GLN A 378 34.81 3.72 16.44
C GLN A 378 33.61 3.39 15.57
N LYS A 379 33.86 2.80 14.39
CA LYS A 379 32.80 2.18 13.59
C LYS A 379 32.04 1.25 14.53
N SER A 380 30.73 1.48 14.68
CA SER A 380 29.89 0.63 15.51
C SER A 380 30.07 -0.83 15.11
N VAL A 381 29.77 -1.78 16.00
CA VAL A 381 29.81 -3.22 15.68
C VAL A 381 28.99 -3.51 14.42
N PHE A 382 27.89 -2.77 14.21
CA PHE A 382 27.09 -2.78 12.99
C PHE A 382 27.82 -2.24 11.74
N GLY A 383 28.59 -1.17 11.88
CA GLY A 383 29.46 -0.65 10.82
C GLY A 383 30.55 -1.63 10.41
N ARG A 384 31.12 -2.39 11.37
CA ARG A 384 32.07 -3.47 11.07
C ARG A 384 31.41 -4.64 10.35
N LEU A 385 30.16 -4.98 10.71
CA LEU A 385 29.41 -6.03 10.02
C LEU A 385 29.09 -5.62 8.57
N ARG A 386 28.63 -4.39 8.35
CA ARG A 386 28.28 -3.88 7.01
C ARG A 386 29.48 -3.84 6.06
N ASP A 387 30.64 -3.45 6.56
CA ASP A 387 31.88 -3.42 5.77
C ASP A 387 32.41 -4.83 5.46
N ALA A 388 32.13 -5.84 6.31
CA ALA A 388 32.47 -7.23 6.04
C ALA A 388 31.60 -7.87 4.94
N PHE A 389 30.37 -7.38 4.75
CA PHE A 389 29.44 -7.84 3.70
C PHE A 389 29.53 -7.06 2.39
N ASN A 390 30.31 -5.99 2.33
CA ASN A 390 30.52 -5.23 1.10
C ASN A 390 31.99 -4.78 0.97
N PRO A 391 32.91 -5.70 0.63
CA PRO A 391 34.28 -5.33 0.32
C PRO A 391 34.30 -4.69 -1.07
N HIS A 392 34.57 -3.38 -1.12
CA HIS A 392 35.11 -2.76 -2.32
C HIS A 392 36.61 -3.05 -2.42
#